data_AF-A0A6C0B4G3-F1
#
_entry.id   AF-A0A6C0B4G3-F1
#
_cell.length_a   1.000
_cell.length_b   1.000
_cell.length_c   1.000
_cell.angle_alpha   90.00
_cell.angle_beta   90.00
_cell.angle_gamma   90.00
#
_symmetry.space_group_name_H-M   'P 1'
#
loop_
_entity.id
_entity.type
_entity.pdbx_description
1 polymer ?
#
loop_
_entity_poly.entity_id
_entity_poly.type
_entity_poly.pdbx_seq_one_letter_code
_entity_poly.pdbx_strand_id
1 'polypeptide(L)'
;MEQSNITTILEYATSLIGAPFRWYDPEFDSFNGTDKFWCENAPAPMPTDIIENDKSIVCAGFPNLLRRKAGLSIPGLNGNITGKYKEFFKTLPGGTGAWFLYLFQRKRLEKLDLKKRYPKGTLLLARFKDNETDQGHLAVVYDDIDNSKTINDQLIIHAVPDILYNDRDKHKNHGAVKAELYSISNNEFKYKGKKSYYTYVCLPENWLLLD
;
A
#
# COMPACT_ATOMS: atom_id res chain seq x y z
N MET A 1 -5.17 23.48 7.20
CA MET A 1 -4.11 23.26 6.20
C MET A 1 -3.71 21.79 6.15
N GLU A 2 -3.52 21.13 7.30
CA GLU A 2 -3.18 19.69 7.35
C GLU A 2 -4.33 18.77 6.90
N GLN A 3 -5.55 19.00 7.40
CA GLN A 3 -6.73 18.20 7.01
C GLN A 3 -7.06 18.33 5.51
N SER A 4 -6.89 19.51 4.91
CA SER A 4 -7.17 19.74 3.49
C SER A 4 -6.20 18.97 2.58
N ASN A 5 -4.95 18.77 3.03
CA ASN A 5 -3.96 17.99 2.27
C ASN A 5 -4.30 16.50 2.28
N ILE A 6 -4.67 15.94 3.44
CA ILE A 6 -5.10 14.54 3.53
C ILE A 6 -6.34 14.30 2.66
N THR A 7 -7.35 15.18 2.70
CA THR A 7 -8.53 15.07 1.83
C THR A 7 -8.16 15.00 0.35
N THR A 8 -7.29 15.90 -0.13
CA THR A 8 -6.86 15.94 -1.54
C THR A 8 -6.12 14.65 -1.94
N ILE A 9 -5.30 14.10 -1.05
CA ILE A 9 -4.59 12.83 -1.29
C ILE A 9 -5.58 11.66 -1.37
N LEU A 10 -6.62 11.67 -0.53
CA LEU A 10 -7.63 10.62 -0.52
C LEU A 10 -8.61 10.72 -1.69
N GLU A 11 -8.90 11.92 -2.19
CA GLU A 11 -9.62 12.11 -3.46
C GLU A 11 -8.84 11.51 -4.63
N TYR A 12 -7.52 11.73 -4.65
CA TYR A 12 -6.64 11.07 -5.60
C TYR A 12 -6.67 9.54 -5.44
N ALA A 13 -6.60 9.03 -4.21
CA ALA A 13 -6.74 7.61 -3.92
C ALA A 13 -8.04 7.03 -4.50
N THR A 14 -9.18 7.71 -4.31
CA THR A 14 -10.48 7.31 -4.87
C THR A 14 -10.44 7.26 -6.38
N SER A 15 -9.82 8.25 -7.03
CA SER A 15 -9.74 8.29 -8.50
C SER A 15 -8.87 7.18 -9.12
N LEU A 16 -8.06 6.48 -8.30
CA LEU A 16 -7.30 5.31 -8.74
C LEU A 16 -8.13 4.01 -8.75
N ILE A 17 -9.34 3.98 -8.18
CA ILE A 17 -10.20 2.79 -8.19
C ILE A 17 -10.43 2.32 -9.63
N GLY A 18 -10.21 1.03 -9.88
CA GLY A 18 -10.28 0.41 -11.20
C GLY A 18 -8.95 0.41 -11.97
N ALA A 19 -7.91 1.12 -11.51
CA ALA A 19 -6.58 1.04 -12.12
C ALA A 19 -6.07 -0.41 -12.07
N PRO A 20 -5.44 -0.93 -13.15
CA PRO A 20 -5.07 -2.34 -13.24
C PRO A 20 -4.07 -2.77 -12.17
N PHE A 21 -4.29 -3.95 -11.58
CA PHE A 21 -3.26 -4.65 -10.82
C PHE A 21 -2.61 -5.72 -11.70
N ARG A 22 -1.28 -5.81 -11.65
CA ARG A 22 -0.51 -6.89 -12.25
C ARG A 22 0.56 -7.33 -11.25
N TRP A 23 0.57 -8.63 -10.98
CA TRP A 23 1.64 -9.30 -10.23
C TRP A 23 3.03 -8.84 -10.67
N TYR A 24 3.88 -8.58 -9.69
CA TYR A 24 5.29 -8.33 -9.90
C TYR A 24 6.00 -9.61 -10.34
N ASP A 25 6.82 -9.52 -11.39
CA ASP A 25 7.70 -10.59 -11.81
C ASP A 25 9.17 -10.11 -11.78
N PRO A 26 10.02 -10.62 -10.87
CA PRO A 26 11.40 -10.16 -10.73
C PRO A 26 12.27 -10.41 -11.96
N GLU A 27 11.85 -11.25 -12.91
CA GLU A 27 12.57 -11.46 -14.17
C GLU A 27 12.40 -10.27 -15.13
N PHE A 28 11.25 -9.59 -15.08
CA PHE A 28 10.87 -8.56 -16.05
C PHE A 28 10.69 -7.16 -15.43
N ASP A 29 10.45 -7.10 -14.13
CA ASP A 29 10.04 -5.89 -13.44
C ASP A 29 11.13 -5.34 -12.51
N SER A 30 11.15 -4.01 -12.39
CA SER A 30 11.95 -3.28 -11.42
C SER A 30 11.04 -2.62 -10.38
N PHE A 31 11.58 -2.45 -9.17
CA PHE A 31 10.94 -1.59 -8.16
C PHE A 31 10.98 -0.12 -8.56
N ASN A 32 12.00 0.31 -9.32
CA ASN A 32 12.19 1.70 -9.72
C ASN A 32 11.32 2.08 -10.93
N GLY A 33 10.89 3.33 -10.99
CA GLY A 33 10.29 3.94 -12.18
C GLY A 33 8.78 4.19 -12.08
N THR A 34 8.11 4.13 -13.23
CA THR A 34 6.76 4.65 -13.49
C THR A 34 5.71 3.56 -13.75
N ASP A 35 5.91 2.37 -13.17
CA ASP A 35 4.96 1.26 -13.27
C ASP A 35 4.97 0.44 -11.97
N LYS A 36 3.90 -0.32 -11.74
CA LYS A 36 3.64 -1.22 -10.59
C LYS A 36 3.88 -0.58 -9.23
N PHE A 37 5.14 -0.39 -8.84
CA PHE A 37 5.58 0.19 -7.57
C PHE A 37 5.66 1.72 -7.59
N TRP A 38 5.74 2.35 -8.76
CA TRP A 38 5.75 3.83 -8.90
C TRP A 38 6.86 4.53 -8.08
N CYS A 39 8.02 3.88 -7.91
CA CYS A 39 9.15 4.42 -7.16
C CYS A 39 10.02 5.34 -8.02
N GLU A 40 9.64 6.61 -8.07
CA GLU A 40 10.44 7.70 -8.62
C GLU A 40 10.17 9.00 -7.85
N ASN A 41 11.11 9.93 -7.93
CA ASN A 41 10.98 11.27 -7.34
C ASN A 41 10.30 12.24 -8.33
N ALA A 42 9.07 11.93 -8.72
CA ALA A 42 8.26 12.78 -9.60
C ALA A 42 6.83 12.96 -9.05
N PRO A 43 6.10 14.01 -9.44
CA PRO A 43 4.69 14.16 -9.09
C PRO A 43 3.88 12.92 -9.47
N ALA A 44 2.87 12.56 -8.66
CA ALA A 44 2.03 11.41 -8.99
C ALA A 44 1.31 11.63 -10.34
N PRO A 45 1.25 10.61 -11.23
CA PRO A 45 0.56 10.70 -12.51
C PRO A 45 -0.95 10.92 -12.32
N MET A 46 -1.64 11.39 -13.36
CA MET A 46 -3.10 11.35 -13.36
C MET A 46 -3.57 9.88 -13.47
N PRO A 47 -4.72 9.52 -12.86
CA PRO A 47 -5.25 8.15 -12.97
C PRO A 47 -5.52 7.73 -14.42
N THR A 48 -5.93 8.68 -15.27
CA THR A 48 -6.13 8.46 -16.71
C THR A 48 -4.83 8.03 -17.39
N ASP A 49 -3.70 8.66 -17.05
CA ASP A 49 -2.40 8.35 -17.66
C ASP A 49 -1.98 6.91 -17.35
N ILE A 50 -2.31 6.39 -16.17
CA ILE A 50 -2.04 5.00 -15.79
C ILE A 50 -2.76 4.04 -16.74
N ILE A 51 -4.02 4.33 -17.04
CA ILE A 51 -4.87 3.48 -17.89
C ILE A 51 -4.45 3.60 -19.36
N GLU A 52 -4.29 4.83 -19.86
CA GLU A 52 -3.96 5.12 -21.26
C GLU A 52 -2.58 4.60 -21.67
N ASN A 53 -1.61 4.61 -20.74
CA ASN A 53 -0.26 4.10 -20.98
C ASN A 53 -0.08 2.63 -20.58
N ASP A 54 -1.19 1.91 -20.39
CA ASP A 54 -1.22 0.47 -20.06
C ASP A 54 -0.35 0.09 -18.86
N LYS A 55 -0.34 0.95 -17.82
CA LYS A 55 0.39 0.75 -16.57
C LYS A 55 -0.46 0.04 -15.54
N SER A 56 0.17 -0.36 -14.45
CA SER A 56 -0.47 -1.08 -13.37
C SER A 56 0.02 -0.63 -12.00
N ILE A 57 -0.69 -1.03 -10.95
CA ILE A 57 -0.40 -0.68 -9.56
C ILE A 57 -0.36 -1.98 -8.75
N VAL A 58 0.76 -2.27 -8.08
CA VAL A 58 0.80 -3.33 -7.06
C VAL A 58 0.46 -2.76 -5.69
N CYS A 59 0.24 -3.63 -4.71
CA CYS A 59 -0.20 -3.24 -3.37
C CYS A 59 0.66 -2.14 -2.75
N ALA A 60 1.98 -2.21 -2.92
CA ALA A 60 2.90 -1.22 -2.39
C ALA A 60 3.06 0.02 -3.27
N GLY A 61 2.74 -0.09 -4.58
CA GLY A 61 2.72 1.07 -5.47
C GLY A 61 1.59 2.04 -5.18
N PHE A 62 0.46 1.54 -4.68
CA PHE A 62 -0.66 2.38 -4.28
C PHE A 62 -0.28 3.42 -3.21
N PRO A 63 0.26 3.07 -2.02
CA PRO A 63 0.70 4.07 -1.04
C PRO A 63 1.90 4.91 -1.52
N ASN A 64 2.73 4.40 -2.43
CA ASN A 64 3.81 5.20 -3.04
C ASN A 64 3.25 6.35 -3.87
N LEU A 65 2.21 6.10 -4.67
CA LEU A 65 1.49 7.15 -5.40
C LEU A 65 0.87 8.18 -4.46
N LEU A 66 0.33 7.76 -3.32
CA LEU A 66 -0.23 8.68 -2.32
C LEU A 66 0.85 9.55 -1.67
N ARG A 67 2.04 9.00 -1.36
CA ARG A 67 3.17 9.83 -0.90
C ARG A 67 3.64 10.82 -1.96
N ARG A 68 3.73 10.39 -3.22
CA ARG A 68 4.08 11.27 -4.34
C ARG A 68 3.06 12.39 -4.50
N LYS A 69 1.76 12.11 -4.34
CA LYS A 69 0.71 13.12 -4.35
C LYS A 69 0.86 14.11 -3.19
N ALA A 70 1.34 13.65 -2.05
CA ALA A 70 1.68 14.47 -0.88
C ALA A 70 3.00 15.25 -1.03
N GLY A 71 3.79 15.03 -2.10
CA GLY A 71 5.12 15.61 -2.26
C GLY A 71 6.17 15.03 -1.32
N LEU A 72 5.96 13.81 -0.82
CA LEU A 72 6.84 13.15 0.15
C LEU A 72 7.68 12.04 -0.48
N SER A 73 8.85 11.75 0.12
CA SER A 73 9.77 10.72 -0.35
C SER A 73 9.20 9.31 -0.15
N ILE A 74 9.44 8.41 -1.09
CA ILE A 74 9.05 6.99 -0.94
C ILE A 74 10.08 6.27 -0.05
N PRO A 75 9.67 5.38 0.86
CA PRO A 75 10.59 4.57 1.65
C PRO A 75 11.65 3.84 0.79
N GLY A 76 12.92 3.90 1.18
CA GLY A 76 14.04 3.30 0.44
C GLY A 76 14.63 4.20 -0.66
N LEU A 77 13.93 5.26 -1.07
CA LEU A 77 14.52 6.31 -1.93
C LEU A 77 15.31 7.33 -1.10
N ASN A 78 16.28 7.98 -1.75
CA ASN A 78 17.09 9.08 -1.22
C ASN A 78 17.78 8.79 0.13
N GLY A 79 17.96 7.51 0.48
CA GLY A 79 18.61 7.10 1.72
C GLY A 79 17.79 7.36 2.99
N ASN A 80 16.45 7.46 2.90
CA ASN A 80 15.56 7.69 4.05
C ASN A 80 15.38 6.47 4.99
N ILE A 81 16.06 5.36 4.68
CA ILE A 81 16.26 4.18 5.54
C ILE A 81 17.72 4.13 5.95
N THR A 82 17.98 3.94 7.25
CA THR A 82 19.33 3.98 7.82
C THR A 82 19.76 2.63 8.41
N GLY A 83 21.03 2.53 8.80
CA GLY A 83 21.60 1.36 9.46
C GLY A 83 21.88 0.19 8.52
N LYS A 84 21.98 -1.02 9.10
CA LYS A 84 22.47 -2.22 8.41
C LYS A 84 21.66 -2.67 7.19
N TYR A 85 20.42 -2.19 7.04
CA TYR A 85 19.54 -2.54 5.93
C TYR A 85 19.47 -1.46 4.83
N LYS A 86 20.22 -0.37 4.97
CA LYS A 86 20.22 0.76 4.03
C LYS A 86 20.49 0.31 2.59
N GLU A 87 21.60 -0.39 2.37
CA GLU A 87 21.99 -0.81 1.01
C GLU A 87 21.03 -1.85 0.43
N PHE A 88 20.45 -2.71 1.26
CA PHE A 88 19.43 -3.67 0.83
C PHE A 88 18.17 -2.96 0.31
N PHE A 89 17.57 -2.04 1.09
CA PHE A 89 16.32 -1.40 0.68
C PHE A 89 16.48 -0.31 -0.39
N LYS A 90 17.71 0.12 -0.70
CA LYS A 90 17.97 0.89 -1.94
C LYS A 90 17.69 0.08 -3.20
N THR A 91 17.81 -1.24 -3.15
CA THR A 91 17.54 -2.13 -4.30
C THR A 91 16.05 -2.49 -4.42
N LEU A 92 15.28 -2.31 -3.34
CA LEU A 92 13.85 -2.64 -3.26
C LEU A 92 13.04 -1.46 -2.67
N PRO A 93 13.15 -0.24 -3.23
CA PRO A 93 12.46 0.92 -2.70
C PRO A 93 10.94 0.76 -2.82
N GLY A 94 10.20 1.37 -1.89
CA GLY A 94 8.75 1.44 -1.90
C GLY A 94 8.02 0.10 -1.77
N GLY A 95 8.73 -1.02 -1.64
CA GLY A 95 8.14 -2.31 -1.32
C GLY A 95 7.65 -2.37 0.13
N THR A 96 6.82 -3.38 0.44
CA THR A 96 6.24 -3.57 1.79
C THR A 96 7.30 -3.59 2.89
N GLY A 97 8.48 -4.16 2.62
CA GLY A 97 9.58 -4.26 3.59
C GLY A 97 10.23 -2.92 3.88
N ALA A 98 10.40 -2.10 2.82
CA ALA A 98 10.91 -0.73 2.95
C ALA A 98 9.95 0.12 3.77
N TRP A 99 8.64 0.01 3.50
CA TRP A 99 7.59 0.67 4.28
C TRP A 99 7.63 0.31 5.77
N PHE A 100 7.67 -0.99 6.08
CA PHE A 100 7.74 -1.45 7.46
C PHE A 100 8.97 -0.88 8.18
N LEU A 101 10.15 -1.01 7.57
CA LEU A 101 11.39 -0.55 8.20
C LEU A 101 11.42 0.97 8.37
N TYR A 102 11.00 1.72 7.35
CA TYR A 102 10.94 3.19 7.37
C TYR A 102 10.07 3.71 8.52
N LEU A 103 8.85 3.17 8.67
CA LEU A 103 7.93 3.59 9.72
C LEU A 103 8.37 3.09 11.11
N PHE A 104 8.94 1.89 11.18
CA PHE A 104 9.48 1.33 12.42
C PHE A 104 10.64 2.18 12.97
N GLN A 105 11.61 2.54 12.13
CA GLN A 105 12.76 3.38 12.52
C GLN A 105 12.32 4.76 13.04
N ARG A 106 11.20 5.27 12.53
CA ARG A 106 10.60 6.55 12.94
C ARG A 106 9.63 6.44 14.13
N LYS A 107 9.42 5.24 14.67
CA LYS A 107 8.47 4.96 15.77
C LYS A 107 7.03 5.37 15.44
N ARG A 108 6.62 5.21 14.17
CA ARG A 108 5.29 5.59 13.66
C ARG A 108 4.34 4.40 13.48
N LEU A 109 4.81 3.18 13.73
CA LEU A 109 3.98 1.97 13.67
C LEU A 109 3.33 1.68 15.01
N GLU A 110 2.04 1.38 14.96
CA GLU A 110 1.27 0.83 16.07
C GLU A 110 0.82 -0.59 15.75
N LYS A 111 0.61 -1.43 16.77
CA LYS A 111 -0.04 -2.73 16.56
C LYS A 111 -1.50 -2.51 16.21
N LEU A 112 -2.00 -3.24 15.23
CA LEU A 112 -3.41 -3.23 14.87
C LEU A 112 -4.25 -3.80 16.02
N ASP A 113 -5.27 -3.06 16.43
CA ASP A 113 -6.28 -3.47 17.41
C ASP A 113 -7.62 -3.65 16.70
N LEU A 114 -8.06 -4.91 16.59
CA LEU A 114 -9.28 -5.29 15.88
C LEU A 114 -10.56 -4.78 16.57
N LYS A 115 -10.47 -4.25 17.79
CA LYS A 115 -11.61 -3.66 18.53
C LYS A 115 -11.73 -2.15 18.32
N LYS A 116 -10.78 -1.53 17.61
CA LYS A 116 -10.80 -0.09 17.31
C LYS A 116 -11.24 0.16 15.88
N ARG A 117 -11.78 1.36 15.65
CA ARG A 117 -11.83 1.99 14.34
C ARG A 117 -10.61 2.89 14.15
N TYR A 118 -10.24 3.13 12.91
CA TYR A 118 -9.11 3.97 12.55
C TYR A 118 -9.57 5.13 11.65
N PRO A 119 -8.95 6.32 11.74
CA PRO A 119 -9.27 7.43 10.85
C PRO A 119 -9.06 7.06 9.38
N LYS A 120 -9.92 7.60 8.51
CA LYS A 120 -9.70 7.53 7.06
C LYS A 120 -8.29 8.01 6.70
N GLY A 121 -7.61 7.26 5.83
CA GLY A 121 -6.22 7.49 5.46
C GLY A 121 -5.18 6.76 6.32
N THR A 122 -5.60 6.03 7.36
CA THR A 122 -4.69 5.15 8.12
C THR A 122 -4.12 4.07 7.21
N LEU A 123 -2.80 3.92 7.19
CA LEU A 123 -2.11 2.85 6.47
C LEU A 123 -2.15 1.56 7.30
N LEU A 124 -2.59 0.46 6.70
CA LEU A 124 -2.57 -0.89 7.25
C LEU A 124 -1.40 -1.67 6.63
N LEU A 125 -0.66 -2.40 7.47
CA LEU A 125 0.50 -3.16 7.04
C LEU A 125 0.41 -4.62 7.48
N ALA A 126 0.51 -5.51 6.51
CA ALA A 126 0.82 -6.92 6.69
C ALA A 126 2.31 -7.11 6.38
N ARG A 127 3.10 -7.53 7.37
CA ARG A 127 4.51 -7.87 7.16
C ARG A 127 4.61 -9.28 6.58
N PHE A 128 5.65 -9.52 5.76
CA PHE A 128 6.11 -10.87 5.37
C PHE A 128 6.06 -11.80 6.58
N LYS A 129 5.19 -12.81 6.55
CA LYS A 129 5.19 -13.90 7.53
C LYS A 129 6.26 -14.94 7.19
N ASP A 130 6.61 -15.04 5.91
CA ASP A 130 7.61 -15.93 5.36
C ASP A 130 8.21 -15.29 4.09
N ASN A 131 9.53 -15.36 3.95
CA ASN A 131 10.24 -14.73 2.85
C ASN A 131 10.02 -15.45 1.50
N GLU A 132 9.55 -16.70 1.52
CA GLU A 132 9.37 -17.50 0.30
C GLU A 132 7.97 -17.38 -0.31
N THR A 133 6.94 -17.15 0.51
CA THR A 133 5.53 -17.29 0.09
C THR A 133 4.63 -16.10 0.40
N ASP A 134 5.10 -15.12 1.17
CA ASP A 134 4.30 -13.97 1.61
C ASP A 134 5.06 -12.66 1.40
N GLN A 135 4.64 -11.87 0.43
CA GLN A 135 5.24 -10.56 0.10
C GLN A 135 4.74 -9.41 1.00
N GLY A 136 3.92 -9.73 2.00
CA GLY A 136 3.16 -8.77 2.78
C GLY A 136 2.15 -8.01 1.92
N HIS A 137 1.50 -6.99 2.51
CA HIS A 137 0.50 -6.19 1.81
C HIS A 137 0.28 -4.85 2.51
N LEU A 138 -0.13 -3.87 1.71
CA LEU A 138 -0.46 -2.53 2.17
C LEU A 138 -1.87 -2.17 1.73
N ALA A 139 -2.60 -1.50 2.62
CA ALA A 139 -3.92 -0.96 2.33
C ALA A 139 -4.15 0.33 3.12
N VAL A 140 -5.15 1.11 2.73
CA VAL A 140 -5.48 2.38 3.39
C VAL A 140 -6.94 2.35 3.82
N VAL A 141 -7.24 2.75 5.05
CA VAL A 141 -8.61 2.91 5.52
C VAL A 141 -9.33 3.96 4.68
N TYR A 142 -10.48 3.61 4.10
CA TYR A 142 -11.13 4.38 3.04
C TYR A 142 -12.33 5.20 3.54
N ASP A 143 -12.96 4.80 4.63
CA ASP A 143 -14.13 5.46 5.19
C ASP A 143 -13.98 5.76 6.69
N ASP A 144 -14.81 6.71 7.13
CA ASP A 144 -15.06 6.94 8.54
C ASP A 144 -16.40 6.29 8.89
N ILE A 145 -16.41 5.50 9.96
CA ILE A 145 -17.58 4.77 10.46
C ILE A 145 -17.98 5.28 11.85
N ASP A 146 -19.18 4.97 12.32
CA ASP A 146 -19.62 5.34 13.68
C ASP A 146 -18.74 4.75 14.81
N ASN A 147 -18.76 5.39 15.99
CA ASN A 147 -18.02 4.99 17.18
C ASN A 147 -18.37 3.58 17.72
N SER A 148 -19.56 3.06 17.43
CA SER A 148 -19.98 1.72 17.85
C SER A 148 -19.35 0.59 17.04
N LYS A 149 -18.72 0.91 15.91
CA LYS A 149 -18.15 -0.05 14.95
C LYS A 149 -16.63 -0.16 15.08
N THR A 150 -16.06 -1.16 14.42
CA THR A 150 -14.62 -1.49 14.46
C THR A 150 -14.01 -1.50 13.06
N ILE A 151 -12.70 -1.70 12.96
CA ILE A 151 -12.00 -1.87 11.69
C ILE A 151 -12.60 -2.99 10.82
N ASN A 152 -13.24 -4.01 11.41
CA ASN A 152 -13.91 -5.07 10.64
C ASN A 152 -15.09 -4.59 9.81
N ASP A 153 -15.65 -3.43 10.17
CA ASP A 153 -16.77 -2.77 9.53
C ASP A 153 -16.34 -1.63 8.60
N GLN A 154 -15.03 -1.33 8.52
CA GLN A 154 -14.50 -0.26 7.66
C GLN A 154 -14.19 -0.77 6.26
N LEU A 155 -14.36 0.13 5.30
CA LEU A 155 -13.80 -0.04 3.98
C LEU A 155 -12.31 0.29 4.00
N ILE A 156 -11.55 -0.46 3.22
CA ILE A 156 -10.16 -0.17 2.88
C ILE A 156 -10.05 -0.04 1.37
N ILE A 157 -9.08 0.74 0.93
CA ILE A 157 -8.67 0.86 -0.47
C ILE A 157 -7.25 0.31 -0.63
N HIS A 158 -7.05 -0.52 -1.64
CA HIS A 158 -5.77 -1.15 -1.94
C HIS A 158 -5.72 -1.63 -3.39
N ALA A 159 -4.53 -1.94 -3.90
CA ALA A 159 -4.36 -2.67 -5.15
C ALA A 159 -4.23 -4.16 -4.86
N VAL A 160 -5.15 -4.96 -5.41
CA VAL A 160 -5.35 -6.36 -5.01
C VAL A 160 -5.60 -7.25 -6.25
N PRO A 161 -5.10 -8.49 -6.27
CA PRO A 161 -5.42 -9.46 -7.30
C PRO A 161 -6.86 -10.00 -7.18
N ASP A 162 -7.45 -10.32 -8.33
CA ASP A 162 -8.68 -11.12 -8.48
C ASP A 162 -8.39 -12.57 -8.85
N ILE A 163 -7.16 -12.86 -9.28
CA ILE A 163 -6.72 -14.19 -9.72
C ILE A 163 -5.48 -14.63 -8.95
N LEU A 164 -5.29 -15.94 -8.87
CA LEU A 164 -4.10 -16.52 -8.27
C LEU A 164 -2.85 -16.24 -9.11
N TYR A 165 -1.69 -16.17 -8.45
CA TYR A 165 -0.40 -15.92 -9.11
C TYR A 165 -0.07 -16.95 -10.22
N ASN A 166 -0.48 -18.21 -10.04
CA ASN A 166 -0.28 -19.28 -11.02
C ASN A 166 -1.13 -19.13 -12.28
N ASP A 167 -2.16 -18.27 -12.26
CA ASP A 167 -2.99 -17.98 -13.41
C ASP A 167 -2.60 -16.66 -14.10
N ARG A 168 -1.53 -16.00 -13.66
CA ARG A 168 -1.13 -14.68 -14.17
C ARG A 168 -0.92 -14.66 -15.68
N ASP A 169 -0.31 -15.70 -16.25
CA ASP A 169 0.00 -15.75 -17.69
C ASP A 169 -1.27 -15.90 -18.57
N LYS A 170 -2.43 -16.20 -17.97
CA LYS A 170 -3.71 -16.35 -18.68
C LYS A 170 -4.47 -15.04 -18.80
N HIS A 171 -4.05 -13.99 -18.09
CA HIS A 171 -4.79 -12.73 -18.00
C HIS A 171 -3.84 -11.54 -18.13
N LYS A 172 -4.23 -10.53 -18.92
CA LYS A 172 -3.43 -9.29 -19.01
C LYS A 172 -3.38 -8.51 -17.69
N ASN A 173 -4.52 -8.43 -17.01
CA ASN A 173 -4.66 -7.75 -15.73
C ASN A 173 -5.08 -8.80 -14.70
N HIS A 174 -4.44 -8.77 -13.54
CA HIS A 174 -4.61 -9.79 -12.50
C HIS A 174 -5.53 -9.31 -11.37
N GLY A 175 -6.03 -8.08 -11.44
CA GLY A 175 -6.94 -7.46 -10.49
C GLY A 175 -7.04 -5.95 -10.71
N ALA A 176 -7.35 -5.20 -9.65
CA ALA A 176 -7.43 -3.74 -9.72
C ALA A 176 -7.20 -3.06 -8.35
N VAL A 177 -7.13 -1.73 -8.36
CA VAL A 177 -7.39 -0.94 -7.14
C VAL A 177 -8.87 -1.00 -6.80
N LYS A 178 -9.20 -1.40 -5.57
CA LYS A 178 -10.57 -1.60 -5.10
C LYS A 178 -10.78 -1.03 -3.70
N ALA A 179 -12.02 -0.65 -3.43
CA ALA A 179 -12.51 -0.40 -2.09
C ALA A 179 -13.39 -1.57 -1.64
N GLU A 180 -13.08 -2.18 -0.50
CA GLU A 180 -13.79 -3.33 0.04
C GLU A 180 -13.72 -3.36 1.57
N LEU A 181 -14.54 -4.20 2.21
CA LEU A 181 -14.49 -4.35 3.67
C LEU A 181 -13.14 -4.92 4.09
N TYR A 182 -12.53 -4.33 5.13
CA TYR A 182 -11.31 -4.84 5.75
C TYR A 182 -11.42 -6.34 6.08
N SER A 183 -12.58 -6.77 6.56
CA SER A 183 -12.82 -8.16 6.95
C SER A 183 -12.74 -9.13 5.77
N ILE A 184 -13.01 -8.69 4.54
CA ILE A 184 -12.84 -9.51 3.32
C ILE A 184 -11.34 -9.67 3.05
N SER A 185 -10.64 -8.58 2.76
CA SER A 185 -9.17 -8.58 2.54
C SER A 185 -8.40 -9.35 3.63
N ASN A 186 -8.66 -9.06 4.90
CA ASN A 186 -7.96 -9.68 6.01
C ASN A 186 -8.19 -11.20 6.11
N ASN A 187 -9.30 -11.70 5.54
CA ASN A 187 -9.61 -13.12 5.46
C ASN A 187 -9.10 -13.80 4.19
N GLU A 188 -9.03 -13.09 3.07
CA GLU A 188 -8.53 -13.64 1.80
C GLU A 188 -7.03 -13.94 1.88
N PHE A 189 -6.26 -13.08 2.55
CA PHE A 189 -4.83 -13.27 2.77
C PHE A 189 -4.50 -14.14 4.01
N LYS A 190 -5.32 -15.15 4.31
CA LYS A 190 -5.05 -16.10 5.41
C LYS A 190 -3.78 -16.92 5.15
N TYR A 191 -2.70 -16.56 5.83
CA TYR A 191 -1.51 -17.40 5.87
C TYR A 191 -1.69 -18.60 6.81
N LYS A 192 -1.60 -19.83 6.26
CA LYS A 192 -1.66 -21.10 7.01
C LYS A 192 -2.86 -21.19 7.98
N GLY A 193 -4.03 -20.70 7.56
CA GLY A 193 -5.25 -20.74 8.37
C GLY A 193 -5.25 -19.80 9.60
N LYS A 194 -4.22 -18.96 9.79
CA LYS A 194 -4.20 -17.96 10.87
C LYS A 194 -5.10 -16.79 10.53
N LYS A 195 -5.98 -16.42 11.46
CA LYS A 195 -6.82 -15.21 11.39
C LYS A 195 -5.91 -13.98 11.57
N SER A 196 -6.08 -12.96 10.73
CA SER A 196 -5.33 -11.70 10.67
C SER A 196 -4.05 -11.71 9.82
N TYR A 197 -4.15 -11.03 8.67
CA TYR A 197 -3.04 -10.74 7.77
C TYR A 197 -2.34 -9.42 8.14
N TYR A 198 -3.12 -8.36 8.28
CA TYR A 198 -2.61 -7.07 8.77
C TYR A 198 -2.28 -7.16 10.27
N THR A 199 -1.15 -6.58 10.66
CA THR A 199 -0.66 -6.61 12.05
C THR A 199 -0.25 -5.25 12.58
N TYR A 200 -0.04 -4.27 11.70
CA TYR A 200 0.36 -2.92 12.08
C TYR A 200 -0.47 -1.86 11.36
N VAL A 201 -0.49 -0.68 11.97
CA VAL A 201 -1.11 0.53 11.42
C VAL A 201 -0.19 1.73 11.54
N CYS A 202 -0.40 2.75 10.71
CA CYS A 202 0.21 4.06 10.81
C CYS A 202 -0.85 5.12 10.52
N LEU A 203 -1.12 6.00 11.47
CA LEU A 203 -2.14 7.05 11.36
C LEU A 203 -1.79 8.04 10.23
N PRO A 204 -2.79 8.60 9.52
CA PRO A 204 -2.57 9.39 8.30
C PRO A 204 -1.56 10.51 8.47
N GLU A 205 -1.60 11.25 9.57
CA GLU A 205 -0.66 12.33 9.89
C GLU A 205 0.81 11.86 9.94
N ASN A 206 1.05 10.59 10.31
CA ASN A 206 2.39 10.05 10.48
C ASN A 206 3.04 9.59 9.16
N TRP A 207 2.27 9.43 8.07
CA TRP A 207 2.83 8.98 6.79
C TRP A 207 2.45 9.85 5.58
N LEU A 208 1.35 10.60 5.66
CA LEU A 208 0.91 11.53 4.61
C LEU A 208 1.34 12.98 4.84
N LEU A 209 1.84 13.35 6.02
CA LEU A 209 2.25 14.73 6.33
C LEU A 209 3.72 14.88 6.73
N LEU A 210 4.40 13.78 7.07
CA LEU A 210 5.76 13.81 7.64
C LEU A 210 6.73 12.89 6.90
N ASP A 211 7.90 13.37 6.50
CA ASP A 211 8.99 12.50 5.98
C ASP A 211 9.91 11.91 7.08
#